data_AF-K0G9J4-F1
#
_entry.id   AF-K0G9J4-F1
#
_cell.length_a   1.000
_cell.length_b   1.000
_cell.length_c   1.000
_cell.angle_alpha   90.00
_cell.angle_beta   90.00
_cell.angle_gamma   90.00
#
_symmetry.space_group_name_H-M   'P 1'
#
loop_
_entity.id
_entity.type
_entity.pdbx_description
1 polymer ?
#
loop_
_entity_poly.entity_id
_entity_poly.type
_entity_poly.pdbx_seq_one_letter_code
_entity_poly.pdbx_strand_id
1 'polypeptide(L)' 'MKKINKIVLAVGGTGGHIIPALAARETFIHEDIEVLLLGKGLAHFLGDDSEVA' A
#
# COMPACT_ATOMS: atom_id res chain seq x y z
N MET A 1 8.33 6.24 -23.78
CA MET A 1 7.43 6.53 -22.64
C MET A 1 8.24 6.41 -21.35
N LYS A 2 8.05 7.31 -20.37
CA LYS A 2 8.73 7.17 -19.07
C LYS A 2 8.11 5.99 -18.31
N LYS A 3 8.93 5.05 -17.83
CA LYS A 3 8.46 3.93 -17.00
C LYS A 3 8.04 4.48 -15.64
N ILE A 4 6.86 4.08 -15.16
CA ILE A 4 6.42 4.39 -13.79
C ILE A 4 7.28 3.56 -12.84
N ASN A 5 7.87 4.20 -11.84
CA ASN A 5 8.73 3.55 -10.85
C ASN A 5 8.30 3.83 -9.40
N LYS A 6 7.33 4.73 -9.18
CA LYS A 6 6.75 5.03 -7.87
C LYS A 6 5.24 5.24 -7.97
N ILE A 7 4.50 4.73 -7.00
CA ILE A 7 3.04 4.86 -6.90
C ILE A 7 2.65 5.18 -5.45
N VAL A 8 1.66 6.06 -5.28
CA VAL A 8 0.95 6.24 -4.03
C VAL A 8 -0.41 5.55 -4.15
N LEU A 9 -0.68 4.58 -3.27
CA LEU A 9 -1.94 3.84 -3.23
C LEU A 9 -2.74 4.26 -1.99
N ALA A 10 -3.80 5.03 -2.20
CA ALA A 10 -4.68 5.50 -1.14
C ALA A 10 -5.88 4.53 -0.96
N VAL A 11 -6.07 4.05 0.26
CA VAL A 11 -7.09 3.06 0.62
C VAL A 11 -8.18 3.74 1.45
N GLY A 12 -9.40 3.75 0.91
CA GLY A 12 -10.58 4.20 1.62
C GLY A 12 -11.30 3.04 2.32
N GLY A 13 -11.72 3.26 3.56
CA GLY A 13 -12.50 2.29 4.34
C GLY A 13 -11.68 1.41 5.27
N THR A 14 -12.37 0.61 6.09
CA THR A 14 -11.78 -0.35 7.04
C THR A 14 -12.17 -1.78 6.67
N GLY A 15 -11.45 -2.78 7.19
CA GLY A 15 -11.77 -4.19 7.01
C GLY A 15 -11.50 -4.68 5.58
N GLY A 16 -12.53 -5.14 4.88
CA GLY A 16 -12.41 -5.86 3.59
C GLY A 16 -11.78 -5.08 2.43
N HIS A 17 -11.64 -3.75 2.54
CA HIS A 17 -11.00 -2.90 1.52
C HIS A 17 -9.47 -2.94 1.56
N ILE A 18 -8.89 -3.41 2.67
CA ILE A 18 -7.44 -3.44 2.86
C ILE A 18 -6.81 -4.58 2.05
N ILE A 19 -7.48 -5.73 1.97
CA ILE A 19 -6.95 -6.91 1.26
C ILE A 19 -6.73 -6.65 -0.24
N PRO A 20 -7.68 -6.06 -0.99
CA PRO A 20 -7.44 -5.69 -2.39
C PRO A 20 -6.30 -4.68 -2.56
N ALA A 21 -6.15 -3.73 -1.63
CA ALA A 21 -5.07 -2.75 -1.70
C ALA A 21 -3.69 -3.37 -1.45
N LEU A 22 -3.60 -4.30 -0.50
CA LEU A 22 -2.38 -5.08 -0.27
C LEU A 22 -2.05 -5.93 -1.49
N ALA A 23 -3.03 -6.60 -2.10
CA ALA A 23 -2.83 -7.39 -3.31
C ALA A 23 -2.31 -6.52 -4.48
N ALA A 24 -2.88 -5.33 -4.67
CA ALA A 24 -2.42 -4.39 -5.70
C ALA A 24 -0.97 -3.92 -5.43
N ARG A 25 -0.63 -3.63 -4.17
CA ARG A 25 0.75 -3.29 -3.77
C ARG A 25 1.73 -4.40 -4.14
N GLU A 26 1.42 -5.66 -3.83
CA GLU A 26 2.29 -6.80 -4.14
C GLU A 26 2.53 -6.95 -5.66
N THR A 27 1.48 -6.75 -6.48
CA THR A 27 1.62 -6.75 -7.94
C THR A 27 2.61 -5.68 -8.42
N PHE A 28 2.53 -4.46 -7.89
CA PHE A 28 3.44 -3.39 -8.29
C PHE A 28 4.87 -3.61 -7.81
N ILE A 29 5.07 -4.16 -6.61
CA ILE A 29 6.41 -4.49 -6.10
C ILE A 29 7.10 -5.54 -7.00
N HIS A 30 6.37 -6.55 -7.47
CA HIS A 30 6.90 -7.54 -8.42
C HIS A 30 7.35 -6.93 -9.77
N GLU A 31 6.82 -5.76 -10.13
CA GLU A 31 7.19 -5.02 -11.34
C GLU A 31 8.34 -4.01 -11.11
N ASP A 32 8.99 -4.08 -9.94
CA ASP A 32 10.05 -3.17 -9.50
C ASP A 32 9.56 -1.72 -9.39
N ILE A 33 8.33 -1.54 -8.88
CA ILE A 33 7.70 -0.25 -8.63
C ILE A 33 7.60 -0.04 -7.12
N GLU A 34 8.14 1.09 -6.64
CA GLU A 34 8.03 1.50 -5.24
C GLU A 34 6.59 1.93 -4.93
N VAL A 35 6.00 1.40 -3.85
CA VAL A 35 4.62 1.69 -3.46
C VAL A 35 4.55 2.26 -2.06
N LEU A 36 4.04 3.48 -1.94
CA LEU A 36 3.61 4.07 -0.67
C LEU A 36 2.11 3.81 -0.48
N LEU A 37 1.75 3.05 0.55
CA LEU A 37 0.37 2.76 0.89
C LEU A 37 -0.13 3.75 1.95
N LEU A 38 -1.24 4.43 1.69
CA LEU A 38 -1.86 5.41 2.59
C LEU A 38 -3.28 4.97 2.93
N GLY A 39 -3.68 5.04 4.19
CA GLY A 39 -5.03 4.61 4.59
C GLY A 39 -5.16 4.40 6.09
N LYS A 40 -6.39 4.52 6.60
CA LYS A 40 -6.68 4.34 8.03
C LYS A 40 -6.67 2.86 8.39
N GLY A 41 -5.97 2.48 9.46
CA GLY A 41 -5.95 1.11 9.97
C GLY A 41 -4.98 0.16 9.26
N LEU A 42 -4.10 0.68 8.38
CA LEU A 42 -3.08 -0.11 7.69
C LEU A 42 -1.97 -0.63 8.62
N ALA A 43 -1.64 0.10 9.69
CA ALA A 43 -0.57 -0.26 10.63
C ALA A 43 -0.72 -1.71 11.14
N HIS A 44 -1.96 -2.13 11.42
CA HIS A 44 -2.26 -3.49 11.88
C HIS A 44 -1.91 -4.59 10.85
N PHE A 45 -1.94 -4.27 9.55
CA PHE A 45 -1.69 -5.21 8.46
C PHE A 45 -0.27 -5.17 7.92
N LEU A 46 0.42 -4.03 8.09
CA LEU A 46 1.78 -3.86 7.61
C LEU A 46 2.84 -4.35 8.61
N GLY A 47 2.41 -4.78 9.81
CA GLY A 47 3.31 -5.35 10.83
C GLY A 47 4.35 -4.36 11.34
N ASP A 48 4.07 -3.06 11.19
CA ASP A 48 5.00 -1.99 11.53
C ASP A 48 4.68 -1.47 12.94
N ASP A 49 5.56 -1.75 13.90
CA ASP A 49 5.59 -1.18 15.27
C ASP A 49 5.97 0.33 15.27
N SER A 50 5.87 1.00 14.13
CA SER A 50 6.09 2.43 14.03
C SER A 50 4.74 3.16 14.06
N GLU A 51 4.33 3.51 15.27
CA GLU A 51 3.47 4.67 15.50
C GLU A 51 4.11 5.88 14.80
N VAL A 52 3.62 6.21 13.60
CA VAL A 52 3.94 7.50 12.97
C VAL A 52 2.92 8.50 13.49
N ALA A 53 3.33 9.19 14.56
CA ALA A 53 2.75 10.41 15.07
C ALA A 53 2.87 11.57 14.06
#